data_AF-X1ANK9-F1
#
_entry.id   AF-X1ANK9-F1
#
_cell.length_a   1.000
_cell.length_b   1.000
_cell.length_c   1.000
_cell.angle_alpha   90.00
_cell.angle_beta   90.00
_cell.angle_gamma   90.00
#
_symmetry.space_group_name_H-M   'P 1'
#
loop_
_entity.id
_entity.type
_entity.pdbx_description
1 polymer ?
#
loop_
_entity_poly.entity_id
_entity_poly.type
_entity_poly.pdbx_seq_one_letter_code
_entity_poly.pdbx_strand_id
1 'polypeptide(L)'
;ITINSDSSIIVTEKIAYDFGNQNRHGIYRDIPIRYETEKGIYKLDFRVLSVVDETGSKYKYDTSTKGDFISIKIGDPDIYVTGENIYIITYEIEGALNYFDDHDELYWNVTGNKWSVNIYNASVKISLPQNVKSEDIKLTCYTGKAGSKEKNCKSEIMSETETYFESTKMLSLGEGLTIVLGWPKGIVKEV
;
A
#
# COMPACT_ATOMS: atom_id res chain seq x y z
N ILE A 1 -5.57 -5.49 0.00
CA ILE A 1 -5.21 -5.43 1.43
C ILE A 1 -6.23 -6.25 2.18
N THR A 2 -5.79 -7.21 2.98
CA THR A 2 -6.64 -7.99 3.86
C THR A 2 -6.30 -7.60 5.28
N ILE A 3 -7.30 -7.13 6.04
CA ILE A 3 -7.17 -6.83 7.46
C ILE A 3 -7.59 -8.09 8.22
N ASN A 4 -6.71 -8.59 9.08
CA ASN A 4 -6.97 -9.77 9.90
C ASN A 4 -7.55 -9.38 11.26
N SER A 5 -8.25 -10.31 11.92
CA SER A 5 -8.85 -10.08 13.24
C SER A 5 -7.81 -9.80 14.34
N ASP A 6 -6.55 -10.16 14.15
CA ASP A 6 -5.43 -9.90 15.07
C ASP A 6 -4.74 -8.54 14.82
N SER A 7 -5.33 -7.69 13.97
CA SER A 7 -4.81 -6.38 13.55
C SER A 7 -3.58 -6.40 12.65
N SER A 8 -3.10 -7.58 12.24
CA SER A 8 -2.16 -7.67 11.13
C SER A 8 -2.86 -7.35 9.79
N ILE A 9 -2.11 -6.79 8.84
CA ILE A 9 -2.59 -6.60 7.47
C ILE A 9 -1.68 -7.35 6.50
N ILE A 10 -2.31 -8.02 5.53
CA ILE A 10 -1.62 -8.61 4.39
C ILE A 10 -1.85 -7.71 3.19
N VAL A 11 -0.77 -7.24 2.59
CA VAL A 11 -0.82 -6.43 1.37
C VAL A 11 -0.22 -7.23 0.23
N THR A 12 -0.96 -7.30 -0.88
CA THR A 12 -0.46 -7.77 -2.16
C THR A 12 -0.49 -6.59 -3.12
N GLU A 13 0.68 -6.10 -3.50
CA GLU A 13 0.84 -5.08 -4.54
C GLU A 13 1.12 -5.75 -5.88
N LYS A 14 0.39 -5.36 -6.92
CA LYS A 14 0.69 -5.70 -8.31
C LYS A 14 1.13 -4.43 -9.03
N ILE A 15 2.41 -4.36 -9.39
CA ILE A 15 3.03 -3.19 -10.00
C ILE A 15 3.38 -3.56 -11.44
N ALA A 16 2.64 -3.01 -12.41
CA ALA A 16 3.04 -3.03 -13.81
C ALA A 16 3.95 -1.83 -14.06
N TYR A 17 5.24 -2.07 -14.28
CA TYR A 17 6.25 -1.03 -14.46
C TYR A 17 6.84 -1.12 -15.87
N ASP A 18 6.74 -0.04 -16.63
CA ASP A 18 7.32 0.05 -17.97
C ASP A 18 8.66 0.80 -17.94
N PHE A 19 9.74 0.09 -18.25
CA PHE A 19 11.08 0.67 -18.38
C PHE A 19 11.31 1.32 -19.75
N GLY A 20 10.38 1.19 -20.69
CA GLY A 20 10.56 1.56 -22.08
C GLY A 20 11.80 0.89 -22.67
N ASN A 21 12.65 1.65 -23.33
CA ASN A 21 13.90 1.15 -23.92
C ASN A 21 15.10 1.18 -22.94
N GLN A 22 14.88 1.47 -21.66
CA GLN A 22 15.95 1.57 -20.67
C GLN A 22 16.30 0.20 -20.11
N ASN A 23 17.56 -0.19 -20.20
CA ASN A 23 18.07 -1.39 -19.55
C ASN A 23 18.11 -1.18 -18.03
N ARG A 24 17.32 -1.94 -17.28
CA ARG A 24 17.30 -1.93 -15.81
C ARG A 24 17.43 -3.35 -15.28
N HIS A 25 17.83 -3.50 -14.02
CA HIS A 25 17.86 -4.80 -13.36
C HIS A 25 16.55 -5.13 -12.64
N GLY A 26 15.66 -4.14 -12.48
CA GLY A 26 14.38 -4.25 -11.79
C GLY A 26 14.01 -2.95 -11.08
N ILE A 27 13.26 -3.03 -9.98
CA ILE A 27 12.71 -1.87 -9.26
C ILE A 27 13.18 -1.79 -7.81
N TYR A 28 13.00 -0.60 -7.23
CA TYR A 28 13.01 -0.39 -5.78
C TYR A 28 11.59 -0.08 -5.32
N ARG A 29 11.13 -0.74 -4.27
CA ARG A 29 9.88 -0.42 -3.58
C ARG A 29 10.17 0.00 -2.15
N ASP A 30 9.97 1.29 -1.86
CA ASP A 30 10.21 1.87 -0.53
C ASP A 30 8.91 2.01 0.25
N ILE A 31 8.78 1.26 1.35
CA ILE A 31 7.59 1.23 2.20
C ILE A 31 7.92 1.95 3.52
N PRO A 32 7.18 3.01 3.88
CA PRO A 32 7.34 3.68 5.17
C PRO A 32 6.97 2.72 6.31
N ILE A 33 7.89 2.53 7.25
CA ILE A 33 7.73 1.69 8.44
C ILE A 33 7.84 2.47 9.75
N ARG A 34 8.11 3.78 9.67
CA ARG A 34 8.22 4.66 10.81
C ARG A 34 7.53 5.98 10.51
N TYR A 35 6.66 6.40 11.41
CA TYR A 35 5.90 7.64 11.29
C TYR A 35 6.09 8.47 12.55
N GLU A 36 6.43 9.73 12.38
CA GLU A 36 6.44 10.70 13.46
C GLU A 36 5.08 11.39 13.53
N THR A 37 4.50 11.41 14.73
CA THR A 37 3.19 12.02 15.00
C THR A 37 3.29 12.89 16.25
N GLU A 38 2.27 13.70 16.51
CA GLU A 38 2.17 14.48 17.74
C GLU A 38 2.22 13.61 19.02
N LYS A 39 1.79 12.34 18.91
CA LYS A 39 1.77 11.37 20.03
C LYS A 39 3.09 10.59 20.17
N GLY A 40 4.05 10.82 19.27
CA GLY A 40 5.34 10.13 19.24
C GLY A 40 5.57 9.35 17.95
N ILE A 41 6.52 8.42 18.02
CA ILE A 41 6.99 7.67 16.86
C ILE A 41 6.30 6.30 16.82
N TYR A 42 5.56 6.05 15.75
CA TYR A 42 4.96 4.77 15.44
C TYR A 42 5.90 3.97 14.55
N LYS A 43 6.17 2.71 14.92
CA LYS A 43 6.97 1.79 14.11
C LYS A 43 6.10 0.59 13.75
N LEU A 44 6.09 0.26 12.47
CA LEU A 44 5.43 -0.91 11.92
C LEU A 44 6.37 -2.12 11.99
N ASP A 45 5.85 -3.28 12.37
CA ASP A 45 6.53 -4.54 12.05
C ASP A 45 6.21 -4.89 10.60
N PHE A 46 7.22 -5.33 9.85
CA PHE A 46 7.11 -5.52 8.40
C PHE A 46 7.88 -6.76 7.98
N ARG A 47 7.20 -7.62 7.21
CA ARG A 47 7.78 -8.86 6.71
C ARG A 47 7.37 -9.11 5.26
N VAL A 48 8.36 -9.22 4.36
CA VAL A 48 8.10 -9.70 2.99
C VAL A 48 7.76 -11.19 3.04
N LEU A 49 6.64 -11.58 2.43
CA LEU A 49 6.20 -12.97 2.32
C LEU A 49 6.56 -13.57 0.96
N SER A 50 6.38 -12.81 -0.13
CA SER A 50 6.74 -13.25 -1.47
C SER A 50 6.99 -12.09 -2.44
N VAL A 51 7.81 -12.35 -3.45
CA VAL A 51 8.00 -11.48 -4.62
C VAL A 51 8.03 -12.37 -5.87
N VAL A 52 7.03 -12.23 -6.75
CA VAL A 52 6.85 -13.07 -7.94
C VAL A 52 6.42 -12.26 -9.15
N ASP A 53 6.59 -12.81 -10.35
CA ASP A 53 6.01 -12.30 -11.58
C ASP A 53 4.56 -12.79 -11.79
N GLU A 54 3.94 -12.43 -12.91
CA GLU A 54 2.58 -12.83 -13.26
C GLU A 54 2.40 -14.33 -13.54
N THR A 55 3.49 -15.06 -13.79
CA THR A 55 3.49 -16.52 -13.96
C THR A 55 3.64 -17.26 -12.63
N GLY A 56 3.94 -16.54 -11.54
CA GLY A 56 4.26 -17.08 -10.23
C GLY A 56 5.74 -17.43 -10.04
N SER A 57 6.60 -17.09 -11.00
CA SER A 57 8.04 -17.29 -10.88
C SER A 57 8.64 -16.30 -9.90
N LYS A 58 9.57 -16.76 -9.05
CA LYS A 58 10.14 -15.93 -7.99
C LYS A 58 11.15 -14.94 -8.54
N TYR A 59 11.05 -13.68 -8.10
CA TYR A 59 12.12 -12.71 -8.28
C TYR A 59 13.20 -12.87 -7.20
N LYS A 60 14.45 -12.60 -7.57
CA LYS A 60 15.49 -12.25 -6.59
C LYS A 60 15.14 -10.90 -5.97
N TYR A 61 15.28 -10.80 -4.64
CA TYR A 61 15.10 -9.53 -3.95
C TYR A 61 15.97 -9.47 -2.69
N ASP A 62 16.31 -8.26 -2.29
CA ASP A 62 16.95 -7.93 -1.03
C ASP A 62 16.13 -6.87 -0.29
N THR A 63 16.13 -6.92 1.04
CA THR A 63 15.50 -5.90 1.88
C THR A 63 16.55 -5.16 2.69
N SER A 64 16.36 -3.85 2.86
CA SER A 64 17.23 -3.02 3.70
C SER A 64 16.43 -1.92 4.37
N THR A 65 16.78 -1.58 5.61
CA THR A 65 16.22 -0.41 6.29
C THR A 65 16.99 0.84 5.91
N LYS A 66 16.30 1.87 5.45
CA LYS A 66 16.86 3.17 5.06
C LYS A 66 16.09 4.30 5.75
N GLY A 67 16.59 4.75 6.90
CA GLY A 67 15.89 5.72 7.73
C GLY A 67 14.53 5.18 8.16
N ASP A 68 13.46 5.88 7.77
CA ASP A 68 12.07 5.55 8.13
C ASP A 68 11.39 4.52 7.19
N PHE A 69 12.14 3.96 6.24
CA PHE A 69 11.62 3.09 5.19
C PHE A 69 12.29 1.72 5.20
N ILE A 70 11.55 0.69 4.79
CA ILE A 70 12.12 -0.54 4.24
C ILE A 70 12.15 -0.41 2.72
N SER A 71 13.33 -0.65 2.15
CA SER A 71 13.59 -0.64 0.72
C SER A 71 13.71 -2.08 0.24
N ILE A 72 12.79 -2.50 -0.62
CA ILE A 72 12.82 -3.79 -1.30
C ILE A 72 13.46 -3.57 -2.67
N LYS A 73 14.66 -4.09 -2.88
CA LYS A 73 15.34 -4.10 -4.18
C LYS A 73 14.96 -5.39 -4.88
N ILE A 74 14.22 -5.30 -5.98
CA ILE A 74 13.67 -6.45 -6.71
C ILE A 74 14.32 -6.52 -8.08
N GLY A 75 14.86 -7.68 -8.44
CA GLY A 75 15.54 -7.86 -9.72
C GLY A 75 16.83 -8.66 -9.62
N ASP A 76 17.34 -9.11 -10.77
CA ASP A 76 18.58 -9.85 -10.87
C ASP A 76 19.72 -8.90 -11.29
N PRO A 77 20.83 -8.79 -10.52
CA PRO A 77 21.95 -7.93 -10.89
C PRO A 77 22.62 -8.34 -12.22
N ASP A 78 22.44 -9.58 -12.67
CA ASP A 78 23.11 -10.09 -13.88
C ASP A 78 22.19 -10.07 -15.12
N ILE A 79 20.91 -9.73 -14.95
CA ILE A 79 19.91 -9.73 -16.04
C ILE A 79 19.35 -8.33 -16.22
N TYR A 80 19.26 -7.88 -17.48
CA TYR A 80 18.55 -6.66 -17.84
C TYR A 80 17.12 -6.97 -18.26
N VAL A 81 16.22 -6.09 -17.86
CA VAL A 81 14.83 -6.02 -18.28
C VAL A 81 14.55 -4.65 -18.90
N THR A 82 13.66 -4.65 -19.89
CA THR A 82 13.15 -3.49 -20.62
C THR A 82 11.63 -3.66 -20.79
N GLY A 83 10.93 -2.60 -21.22
CA GLY A 83 9.49 -2.64 -21.42
C GLY A 83 8.71 -2.89 -20.13
N GLU A 84 7.48 -3.36 -20.29
CA GLU A 84 6.59 -3.67 -19.16
C GLU A 84 7.03 -4.95 -18.44
N ASN A 85 7.17 -4.85 -17.13
CA ASN A 85 7.42 -5.97 -16.22
C ASN A 85 6.44 -5.89 -15.05
N ILE A 86 5.93 -7.04 -14.61
CA ILE A 86 4.95 -7.11 -13.52
C ILE A 86 5.64 -7.64 -12.25
N TYR A 87 5.54 -6.87 -11.18
CA TYR A 87 6.04 -7.24 -9.86
C TYR A 87 4.86 -7.45 -8.92
N ILE A 88 4.71 -8.66 -8.40
CA ILE A 88 3.71 -9.00 -7.38
C ILE A 88 4.43 -9.19 -6.05
N ILE A 89 4.22 -8.25 -5.13
CA ILE A 89 4.86 -8.23 -3.82
C ILE A 89 3.79 -8.51 -2.78
N THR A 90 3.96 -9.56 -1.98
CA THR A 90 3.11 -9.82 -0.81
C THR A 90 3.93 -9.63 0.45
N TYR A 91 3.41 -8.82 1.37
CA TYR A 91 4.03 -8.56 2.66
C TYR A 91 2.98 -8.41 3.76
N GLU A 92 3.42 -8.66 4.98
CA GLU A 92 2.62 -8.56 6.20
C GLU A 92 3.10 -7.38 7.03
N ILE A 93 2.15 -6.69 7.66
CA ILE A 93 2.43 -5.54 8.52
C ILE A 93 1.61 -5.65 9.80
N GLU A 94 2.25 -5.37 10.93
CA GLU A 94 1.59 -5.16 12.22
C GLU A 94 1.72 -3.70 12.68
N GLY A 95 0.75 -3.23 13.45
CA GLY A 95 0.72 -1.86 13.99
C GLY A 95 0.29 -0.78 12.99
N ALA A 96 -0.30 -1.17 11.85
CA ALA A 96 -0.76 -0.24 10.81
C ALA A 96 -2.15 0.37 11.07
N LEU A 97 -2.88 -0.15 12.06
CA LEU A 97 -4.23 0.31 12.40
C LEU A 97 -4.17 1.41 13.46
N ASN A 98 -5.02 2.42 13.29
CA ASN A 98 -5.23 3.49 14.25
C ASN A 98 -6.48 3.16 15.09
N TYR A 99 -6.39 3.36 16.39
CA TYR A 99 -7.48 3.12 17.34
C TYR A 99 -7.95 4.46 17.92
N PHE A 100 -9.23 4.77 17.76
CA PHE A 100 -9.91 5.93 18.37
C PHE A 100 -10.92 5.46 19.43
N ASP A 101 -11.65 6.34 20.11
CA ASP A 101 -12.61 5.91 21.14
C ASP A 101 -13.87 5.27 20.53
N ASP A 102 -14.29 5.73 19.35
CA ASP A 102 -15.55 5.36 18.70
C ASP A 102 -15.38 4.50 17.44
N HIS A 103 -14.17 4.39 16.90
CA HIS A 103 -13.88 3.65 15.68
C HIS A 103 -12.42 3.19 15.59
N ASP A 104 -12.17 2.29 14.65
CA ASP A 104 -10.83 1.91 14.20
C ASP A 104 -10.63 2.37 12.75
N GLU A 105 -9.39 2.55 12.34
CA GLU A 105 -9.07 3.10 11.03
C GLU A 105 -7.79 2.50 10.44
N LEU A 106 -7.82 2.24 9.13
CA LEU A 106 -6.62 2.08 8.31
C LEU A 106 -6.36 3.38 7.55
N TYR A 107 -5.32 4.10 7.95
CA TYR A 107 -4.73 5.19 7.16
C TYR A 107 -3.53 4.64 6.40
N TRP A 108 -3.61 4.54 5.07
CA TRP A 108 -2.60 3.84 4.29
C TRP A 108 -2.14 4.58 3.04
N ASN A 109 -0.83 4.74 2.90
CA ASN A 109 -0.18 5.25 1.69
C ASN A 109 -0.10 4.13 0.64
N VAL A 110 -1.17 3.93 -0.12
CA VAL A 110 -1.34 2.83 -1.09
C VAL A 110 -0.15 2.71 -2.05
N THR A 111 0.25 3.81 -2.69
CA THR A 111 1.38 3.80 -3.64
C THR A 111 2.69 4.27 -3.01
N GLY A 112 2.60 5.12 -1.97
CA GLY A 112 3.71 5.95 -1.51
C GLY A 112 4.09 7.07 -2.49
N ASN A 113 5.07 7.88 -2.11
CA ASN A 113 5.52 9.08 -2.84
C ASN A 113 6.99 9.00 -3.34
N LYS A 114 7.62 7.82 -3.32
CA LYS A 114 9.04 7.63 -3.69
C LYS A 114 9.26 7.24 -5.15
N TRP A 115 8.19 7.13 -5.93
CA TRP A 115 8.26 6.81 -7.35
C TRP A 115 8.88 7.95 -8.16
N SER A 116 9.88 7.61 -8.99
CA SER A 116 10.55 8.52 -9.91
C SER A 116 9.92 8.55 -11.30
N VAL A 117 8.73 7.98 -11.45
CA VAL A 117 7.94 7.93 -12.69
C VAL A 117 6.49 8.28 -12.38
N ASN A 118 5.72 8.61 -13.41
CA ASN A 118 4.28 8.78 -13.28
C ASN A 118 3.61 7.43 -13.03
N ILE A 119 2.55 7.43 -12.24
CA ILE A 119 1.64 6.29 -12.07
C ILE A 119 0.36 6.61 -12.83
N TYR A 120 0.12 5.89 -13.93
CA TYR A 120 -1.05 6.13 -14.78
C TYR A 120 -2.37 5.83 -14.09
N ASN A 121 -2.42 4.74 -13.31
CA ASN A 121 -3.56 4.39 -12.48
C ASN A 121 -3.08 3.71 -11.20
N ALA A 122 -3.75 4.01 -10.09
CA ALA A 122 -3.57 3.35 -8.81
C ALA A 122 -4.93 3.01 -8.22
N SER A 123 -5.08 1.78 -7.75
CA SER A 123 -6.27 1.34 -7.04
C SER A 123 -5.93 0.39 -5.91
N VAL A 124 -6.87 0.24 -4.98
CA VAL A 124 -6.76 -0.71 -3.88
C VAL A 124 -8.12 -1.29 -3.56
N LYS A 125 -8.15 -2.59 -3.32
CA LYS A 125 -9.26 -3.30 -2.68
C LYS A 125 -8.85 -3.65 -1.26
N ILE A 126 -9.73 -3.41 -0.31
CA ILE A 126 -9.51 -3.66 1.11
C ILE A 126 -10.62 -4.57 1.62
N SER A 127 -10.24 -5.65 2.30
CA SER A 127 -11.15 -6.63 2.89
C SER A 127 -11.06 -6.59 4.42
N LEU A 128 -12.20 -6.41 5.08
CA LEU A 128 -12.36 -6.50 6.54
C LEU A 128 -12.61 -7.97 6.96
N PRO A 129 -12.22 -8.36 8.19
CA PRO A 129 -12.35 -9.73 8.66
C PRO A 129 -13.79 -10.11 9.08
N GLN A 130 -14.69 -9.13 9.19
CA GLN A 130 -16.08 -9.31 9.58
C GLN A 130 -16.97 -8.33 8.80
N ASN A 131 -18.26 -8.66 8.68
CA ASN A 131 -19.23 -7.82 8.00
C ASN A 131 -19.46 -6.52 8.79
N VAL A 132 -19.42 -5.39 8.09
CA VAL A 132 -19.76 -4.07 8.60
C VAL A 132 -20.83 -3.48 7.70
N LYS A 133 -21.87 -2.90 8.30
CA LYS A 133 -22.93 -2.23 7.53
C LYS A 133 -22.33 -1.06 6.77
N SER A 134 -22.77 -0.87 5.54
CA SER A 134 -22.24 0.21 4.68
C SER A 134 -22.42 1.61 5.28
N GLU A 135 -23.45 1.83 6.10
CA GLU A 135 -23.69 3.11 6.79
C GLU A 135 -22.67 3.44 7.89
N ASP A 136 -21.98 2.41 8.41
CA ASP A 136 -20.99 2.55 9.47
C ASP A 136 -19.55 2.66 8.93
N ILE A 137 -19.36 2.52 7.62
CA ILE A 137 -18.06 2.61 6.96
C ILE A 137 -17.78 4.06 6.53
N LYS A 138 -16.61 4.57 6.91
CA LYS A 138 -16.12 5.89 6.48
C LYS A 138 -14.99 5.72 5.48
N LEU A 139 -15.15 6.31 4.29
CA LEU A 139 -14.15 6.29 3.24
C LEU A 139 -13.64 7.70 2.98
N THR A 140 -12.33 7.88 2.93
CA THR A 140 -11.70 9.09 2.41
C THR A 140 -10.45 8.69 1.64
N CYS A 141 -10.11 9.46 0.61
CA CYS A 141 -8.86 9.29 -0.12
C CYS A 141 -8.25 10.65 -0.44
N TYR A 142 -6.93 10.63 -0.59
CA TYR A 142 -6.11 11.79 -0.92
C TYR A 142 -5.15 11.43 -2.06
N THR A 143 -4.87 12.41 -2.90
CA THR A 143 -3.87 12.31 -3.96
C THR A 143 -2.90 13.48 -3.94
N GLY A 144 -1.76 13.31 -4.60
CA GLY A 144 -0.73 14.34 -4.75
C GLY A 144 0.52 14.05 -3.92
N LYS A 145 1.39 15.07 -3.77
CA LYS A 145 2.64 14.98 -3.00
C LYS A 145 2.36 14.84 -1.49
N ALA A 146 3.41 14.53 -0.72
CA ALA A 146 3.33 14.50 0.74
C ALA A 146 2.72 15.80 1.30
N GLY A 147 1.71 15.67 2.17
CA GLY A 147 0.96 16.78 2.76
C GLY A 147 -0.18 17.35 1.89
N SER A 148 -0.34 16.87 0.66
CA SER A 148 -1.48 17.23 -0.20
C SER A 148 -2.81 16.80 0.42
N LYS A 149 -3.84 17.60 0.15
CA LYS A 149 -5.24 17.31 0.52
C LYS A 149 -6.15 17.20 -0.70
N GLU A 150 -5.57 17.12 -1.90
CA GLU A 150 -6.35 16.89 -3.11
C GLU A 150 -7.07 15.54 -3.03
N LYS A 151 -8.24 15.45 -3.68
CA LYS A 151 -9.11 14.26 -3.66
C LYS A 151 -9.43 13.79 -5.08
N ASN A 152 -8.41 13.71 -5.95
CA ASN A 152 -8.58 13.18 -7.31
C ASN A 152 -8.64 11.65 -7.27
N CYS A 153 -9.63 11.11 -6.58
CA CYS A 153 -9.86 9.69 -6.37
C CYS A 153 -11.35 9.43 -6.09
N LYS A 154 -11.78 8.20 -6.31
CA LYS A 154 -13.14 7.71 -5.99
C LYS A 154 -13.04 6.53 -5.03
N SER A 155 -14.11 6.29 -4.29
CA SER A 155 -14.21 5.18 -3.34
C SER A 155 -15.60 4.53 -3.42
N GLU A 156 -15.66 3.22 -3.19
CA GLU A 156 -16.87 2.42 -3.30
C GLU A 156 -16.89 1.33 -2.22
N ILE A 157 -18.07 1.08 -1.63
CA ILE A 157 -18.32 -0.09 -0.78
C ILE A 157 -18.86 -1.18 -1.68
N MET A 158 -18.06 -2.22 -1.94
CA MET A 158 -18.42 -3.30 -2.87
C MET A 158 -19.31 -4.36 -2.19
N SER A 159 -19.12 -4.58 -0.90
CA SER A 159 -19.89 -5.50 -0.06
C SER A 159 -19.75 -5.11 1.42
N GLU A 160 -20.37 -5.87 2.32
CA GLU A 160 -20.23 -5.67 3.78
C GLU A 160 -18.79 -5.90 4.29
N THR A 161 -17.89 -6.48 3.48
CA THR A 161 -16.49 -6.73 3.86
C THR A 161 -15.49 -6.09 2.91
N GLU A 162 -15.90 -5.66 1.72
CA GLU A 162 -14.98 -5.17 0.69
C GLU A 162 -15.22 -3.71 0.35
N THR A 163 -14.14 -2.93 0.34
CA THR A 163 -14.11 -1.54 -0.13
C THR A 163 -13.07 -1.38 -1.23
N TYR A 164 -13.29 -0.40 -2.09
CA TYR A 164 -12.44 -0.11 -3.24
C TYR A 164 -12.15 1.37 -3.33
N PHE A 165 -10.92 1.71 -3.74
CA PHE A 165 -10.47 3.06 -4.02
C PHE A 165 -9.69 3.09 -5.33
N GLU A 166 -9.79 4.20 -6.06
CA GLU A 166 -9.07 4.39 -7.33
C GLU A 166 -8.75 5.86 -7.57
N SER A 167 -7.55 6.14 -8.09
CA SER A 167 -7.18 7.46 -8.58
C SER A 167 -7.99 7.84 -9.83
N THR A 168 -8.53 9.06 -9.88
CA THR A 168 -9.28 9.55 -11.06
C THR A 168 -8.41 10.34 -12.03
N LYS A 169 -7.14 10.55 -11.67
CA LYS A 169 -6.12 11.19 -12.51
C LYS A 169 -4.80 10.44 -12.34
N MET A 170 -3.94 10.56 -13.36
CA MET A 170 -2.54 10.16 -13.27
C MET A 170 -1.86 10.85 -12.09
N LEU A 171 -1.05 10.10 -11.35
CA LEU A 171 -0.20 10.63 -10.29
C LEU A 171 1.18 10.93 -10.89
N SER A 172 1.63 12.17 -10.78
CA SER A 172 2.94 12.61 -11.26
C SER A 172 4.08 12.06 -10.39
N LEU A 173 5.32 12.25 -10.84
CA LEU A 173 6.51 11.94 -10.02
C LEU A 173 6.39 12.52 -8.60
N GLY A 174 6.55 11.65 -7.59
CA GLY A 174 6.45 12.00 -6.18
C GLY A 174 5.02 12.20 -5.66
N GLU A 175 4.00 12.06 -6.48
CA GLU A 175 2.60 11.99 -6.05
C GLU A 175 2.21 10.55 -5.69
N GLY A 176 1.18 10.41 -4.87
CA GLY A 176 0.70 9.11 -4.44
C GLY A 176 -0.79 9.09 -4.17
N LEU A 177 -1.34 7.89 -4.01
CA LEU A 177 -2.68 7.65 -3.48
C LEU A 177 -2.57 7.26 -2.01
N THR A 178 -3.35 7.93 -1.18
CA THR A 178 -3.52 7.63 0.25
C THR A 178 -4.99 7.40 0.52
N ILE A 179 -5.31 6.41 1.35
CA ILE A 179 -6.69 6.10 1.72
C ILE A 179 -6.85 6.14 3.22
N VAL A 180 -8.10 6.33 3.62
CA VAL A 180 -8.58 6.24 4.99
C VAL A 180 -9.85 5.40 4.95
N LEU A 181 -9.81 4.25 5.62
CA LEU A 181 -10.95 3.38 5.82
C LEU A 181 -11.21 3.30 7.32
N GLY A 182 -12.37 3.79 7.77
CA GLY A 182 -12.81 3.71 9.16
C GLY A 182 -14.00 2.78 9.33
N TRP A 183 -14.04 2.04 10.45
CA TRP A 183 -15.12 1.10 10.81
C TRP A 183 -15.37 1.09 12.34
N PRO A 184 -16.54 0.62 12.81
CA PRO A 184 -16.84 0.55 14.25
C PRO A 184 -15.90 -0.36 15.03
N LYS A 185 -15.83 -0.16 16.35
CA LYS A 185 -15.09 -1.05 17.25
C LYS A 185 -15.53 -2.50 17.19
N GLY A 186 -14.61 -3.40 17.55
CA GLY A 186 -14.88 -4.84 17.72
C GLY A 186 -14.70 -5.68 16.47
N ILE A 187 -14.29 -5.09 15.34
CA ILE A 187 -13.99 -5.82 14.09
C ILE A 187 -12.60 -6.47 14.14
N VAL A 188 -11.64 -5.81 14.78
CA VAL A 188 -10.28 -6.28 15.01
C VAL A 188 -9.94 -6.24 16.50
N LYS A 189 -8.93 -7.00 16.91
CA LYS A 189 -8.38 -6.97 18.26
C LYS A 189 -7.41 -5.80 18.42
N GLU A 190 -7.69 -4.86 19.31
CA GLU A 190 -6.75 -3.77 19.64
C GLU A 190 -5.47 -4.32 20.29
N VAL A 191 -4.33 -3.74 19.93
CA VAL A 191 -2.98 -4.14 20.38
C VAL A 191 -2.20 -2.98 20.98
#